data_AF-A0A074WAA8-F1
#
_entry.id   AF-A0A074WAA8-F1
#
_cell.length_a   1.000
_cell.length_b   1.000
_cell.length_c   1.000
_cell.angle_alpha   90.00
_cell.angle_beta   90.00
_cell.angle_gamma   90.00
#
_symmetry.space_group_name_H-M   'P 1'
#
loop_
_entity.id
_entity.type
_entity.pdbx_description
1 polymer ?
#
loop_
_entity_poly.entity_id
_entity_poly.type
_entity_poly.pdbx_seq_one_letter_code
_entity_poly.pdbx_strand_id
1 'polypeptide(L)'
;CPTTPEAGTYCGFINPEDPCAPQPGGQGPRVVPDTVSAFKDYTPFQSMSLNNTYAPGYTNVFTNLTASANLHSYLGLYYLDTYSPSACAQKCNSAANCTSFNLYIERDPSQNPTKNDSTAPTVWGYWCPNPPSITNYVCALWADAMYNASATNYGQYRGGDFQVAIVGSNGF
;
A
#
# COMPACT_ATOMS: atom_id res chain seq x y z
N CYS A 1 30.64 -4.84 -5.03
CA CYS A 1 29.37 -4.60 -4.32
C CYS A 1 29.54 -5.15 -2.91
N PRO A 2 28.93 -4.54 -1.88
CA PRO A 2 29.10 -5.00 -0.50
C PRO A 2 28.55 -6.43 -0.26
N THR A 3 27.68 -6.95 -1.14
CA THR A 3 27.27 -8.36 -1.21
C THR A 3 27.16 -8.86 -2.65
N THR A 4 27.16 -10.19 -2.81
CA THR A 4 26.89 -10.87 -4.09
C THR A 4 25.39 -10.74 -4.43
N PRO A 5 25.02 -10.20 -5.59
CA PRO A 5 23.61 -10.09 -6.00
C PRO A 5 22.95 -11.47 -6.10
N GLU A 6 21.66 -11.54 -5.77
CA GLU A 6 20.84 -12.73 -6.05
C GLU A 6 20.81 -13.01 -7.56
N ALA A 7 20.67 -14.29 -7.95
CA ALA A 7 20.65 -14.67 -9.35
C ALA A 7 19.57 -13.91 -10.13
N GLY A 8 19.96 -13.14 -11.14
CA GLY A 8 19.06 -12.31 -11.94
C GLY A 8 18.88 -10.87 -11.46
N THR A 9 19.55 -10.46 -10.38
CA THR A 9 19.51 -9.08 -9.86
C THR A 9 20.79 -8.31 -10.16
N TYR A 10 20.76 -6.99 -10.00
CA TYR A 10 21.90 -6.10 -10.20
C TYR A 10 22.37 -5.50 -8.87
N CYS A 11 23.61 -5.00 -8.84
CA CYS A 11 24.13 -4.35 -7.64
C CYS A 11 23.30 -3.12 -7.26
N GLY A 12 22.77 -3.11 -6.03
CA GLY A 12 21.89 -2.06 -5.53
C GLY A 12 20.40 -2.43 -5.57
N PHE A 13 20.04 -3.57 -6.16
CA PHE A 13 18.72 -4.16 -6.00
C PHE A 13 18.48 -4.50 -4.52
N ILE A 14 17.33 -4.08 -4.00
CA ILE A 14 16.83 -4.46 -2.68
C ILE A 14 15.69 -5.44 -2.93
N ASN A 15 15.83 -6.68 -2.46
CA ASN A 15 14.71 -7.60 -2.39
C ASN A 15 13.85 -7.20 -1.16
N PRO A 16 12.62 -6.68 -1.35
CA PRO A 16 11.78 -6.26 -0.22
C PRO A 16 11.31 -7.43 0.64
N GLU A 17 11.48 -8.67 0.19
CA GLU A 17 11.19 -9.88 0.98
C GLU A 17 12.37 -10.32 1.85
N ASP A 18 13.56 -9.73 1.68
CA ASP A 18 14.68 -10.00 2.57
C ASP A 18 14.35 -9.59 4.00
N PRO A 19 14.86 -10.31 5.01
CA PRO A 19 14.68 -9.93 6.40
C PRO A 19 15.09 -8.49 6.64
N CYS A 20 14.18 -7.71 7.26
CA CYS A 20 14.36 -6.30 7.58
C CYS A 20 14.71 -5.37 6.42
N ALA A 21 14.55 -5.81 5.17
CA ALA A 21 14.83 -4.95 4.02
C ALA A 21 13.88 -3.77 3.95
N PRO A 22 14.37 -2.57 3.57
CA PRO A 22 13.52 -1.40 3.36
C PRO A 22 12.35 -1.70 2.42
N GLN A 23 11.15 -1.31 2.83
CA GLN A 23 9.97 -1.42 1.97
C GLN A 23 9.87 -0.21 1.02
N PRO A 24 9.33 -0.39 -0.20
CA PRO A 24 9.10 0.71 -1.12
C PRO A 24 7.99 1.67 -0.63
N GLY A 25 8.03 2.90 -1.13
CA GLY A 25 7.01 3.91 -0.86
C GLY A 25 7.41 4.92 0.22
N GLY A 26 6.43 5.34 1.03
CA GLY A 26 6.60 6.27 2.14
C GLY A 26 6.52 7.75 1.78
N GLN A 27 5.83 8.09 0.69
CA GLN A 27 5.63 9.48 0.24
C GLN A 27 4.60 10.24 1.09
N GLY A 28 3.74 9.54 1.84
CA GLY A 28 2.77 10.15 2.73
C GLY A 28 3.38 10.69 4.03
N PRO A 29 2.63 11.51 4.79
CA PRO A 29 3.11 12.05 6.05
C PRO A 29 3.29 10.94 7.08
N ARG A 30 4.25 11.11 7.98
CA ARG A 30 4.39 10.23 9.15
C ARG A 30 3.37 10.62 10.23
N VAL A 31 2.51 9.69 10.61
CA VAL A 31 1.55 9.91 11.70
C VAL A 31 2.25 9.78 13.06
N VAL A 32 1.96 10.73 13.96
CA VAL A 32 2.49 10.76 15.32
C VAL A 32 1.31 10.90 16.30
N PRO A 33 1.15 9.99 17.28
CA PRO A 33 2.01 8.83 17.56
C PRO A 33 1.89 7.72 16.50
N ASP A 34 2.95 6.94 16.30
CA ASP A 34 3.01 5.85 15.31
C ASP A 34 2.25 4.62 15.81
N THR A 35 0.92 4.72 15.79
CA THR A 35 -0.01 3.68 16.22
C THR A 35 -1.11 3.50 15.20
N VAL A 36 -1.71 2.31 15.17
CA VAL A 36 -2.82 2.01 14.26
C VAL A 36 -4.02 2.90 14.54
N SER A 37 -4.35 3.17 15.80
CA SER A 37 -5.47 4.07 16.15
C SER A 37 -5.22 5.49 15.65
N ALA A 38 -4.05 6.06 15.95
CA ALA A 38 -3.72 7.40 15.49
C ALA A 38 -3.73 7.52 13.96
N PHE A 39 -3.27 6.47 13.24
CA PHE A 39 -3.35 6.43 11.78
C PHE A 39 -4.80 6.39 11.29
N LYS A 40 -5.65 5.57 11.92
CA LYS A 40 -7.07 5.47 11.57
C LYS A 40 -7.84 6.75 11.85
N ASP A 41 -7.48 7.47 12.91
CA ASP A 41 -8.14 8.68 13.36
C ASP A 41 -7.54 9.97 12.74
N TYR A 42 -6.53 9.85 11.87
CA TYR A 42 -5.80 10.99 11.32
C TYR A 42 -6.64 11.77 10.29
N THR A 43 -7.37 12.78 10.77
CA THR A 43 -8.34 13.62 10.03
C THR A 43 -7.90 14.07 8.62
N PRO A 44 -6.62 14.43 8.38
CA PRO A 44 -6.18 14.79 7.03
C PRO A 44 -6.36 13.69 5.99
N PHE A 45 -6.28 12.40 6.37
CA PHE A 45 -6.51 11.28 5.44
C PHE A 45 -7.97 11.17 5.03
N GLN A 46 -8.92 11.33 5.96
CA GLN A 46 -10.33 11.37 5.60
C GLN A 46 -10.62 12.57 4.71
N SER A 47 -10.05 13.73 5.03
CA SER A 47 -10.21 14.96 4.24
C SER A 47 -9.68 14.80 2.81
N MET A 48 -8.53 14.13 2.61
CA MET A 48 -7.99 13.83 1.28
C MET A 48 -8.98 13.02 0.46
N SER A 49 -9.48 11.91 1.00
CA SER A 49 -10.40 11.03 0.27
C SER A 49 -11.75 11.69 -0.04
N LEU A 50 -12.32 12.45 0.90
CA LEU A 50 -13.58 13.18 0.71
C LEU A 50 -13.48 14.30 -0.33
N ASN A 51 -12.31 14.94 -0.46
CA ASN A 51 -12.09 16.03 -1.40
C ASN A 51 -11.62 15.56 -2.79
N ASN A 52 -11.25 14.29 -2.95
CA ASN A 52 -10.73 13.73 -4.20
C ASN A 52 -11.60 12.56 -4.68
N THR A 53 -12.83 12.86 -5.07
CA THR A 53 -13.86 11.90 -5.50
C THR A 53 -14.10 11.89 -7.01
N TYR A 54 -13.30 12.63 -7.78
CA TYR A 54 -13.44 12.72 -9.23
C TYR A 54 -12.24 12.13 -9.96
N ALA A 55 -12.51 11.24 -10.91
CA ALA A 55 -11.54 10.70 -11.85
C ALA A 55 -12.15 10.71 -13.27
N PRO A 56 -11.49 11.32 -14.28
CA PRO A 56 -12.00 11.37 -15.64
C PRO A 56 -12.25 9.98 -16.22
N GLY A 57 -13.47 9.72 -16.69
CA GLY A 57 -13.86 8.44 -17.31
C GLY A 57 -14.31 7.35 -16.32
N TYR A 58 -14.33 7.63 -15.02
CA TYR A 58 -14.73 6.68 -13.98
C TYR A 58 -15.89 7.23 -13.14
N THR A 59 -16.64 6.33 -12.52
CA THR A 59 -17.72 6.67 -11.58
C THR A 59 -17.24 6.40 -10.17
N ASN A 60 -17.33 7.40 -9.28
CA ASN A 60 -17.07 7.12 -7.88
C ASN A 60 -18.15 6.19 -7.30
N VAL A 61 -17.73 5.03 -6.80
CA VAL A 61 -18.61 3.99 -6.27
C VAL A 61 -18.75 4.13 -4.77
N PHE A 62 -17.63 4.26 -4.07
CA PHE A 62 -17.59 4.54 -2.64
C PHE A 62 -16.47 5.52 -2.33
N THR A 63 -16.60 6.20 -1.19
CA THR A 63 -15.66 7.21 -0.73
C THR A 63 -15.36 7.02 0.75
N ASN A 64 -14.10 7.25 1.13
CA ASN A 64 -13.62 7.33 2.51
C ASN A 64 -13.94 6.09 3.37
N LEU A 65 -13.81 4.89 2.81
CA LEU A 65 -13.92 3.66 3.59
C LEU A 65 -12.59 3.33 4.30
N THR A 66 -12.67 2.47 5.33
CA THR A 66 -11.54 2.00 6.14
C THR A 66 -11.05 0.60 5.75
N ALA A 67 -11.35 0.20 4.51
CA ALA A 67 -10.92 -1.04 3.89
C ALA A 67 -10.63 -0.81 2.41
N SER A 68 -9.64 -1.51 1.86
CA SER A 68 -9.42 -1.56 0.41
C SER A 68 -10.30 -2.61 -0.24
N ALA A 69 -10.49 -2.46 -1.54
CA ALA A 69 -11.20 -3.43 -2.35
C ALA A 69 -10.48 -4.78 -2.35
N ASN A 70 -11.26 -5.85 -2.30
CA ASN A 70 -10.80 -7.21 -2.53
C ASN A 70 -11.74 -7.85 -3.56
N LEU A 71 -11.27 -7.92 -4.80
CA LEU A 71 -12.00 -8.51 -5.93
C LEU A 71 -11.21 -9.72 -6.47
N HIS A 72 -11.70 -10.35 -7.53
CA HIS A 72 -11.12 -11.60 -8.04
C HIS A 72 -9.93 -11.34 -8.98
N SER A 73 -10.10 -10.39 -9.90
CA SER A 73 -9.24 -10.12 -11.03
C SER A 73 -8.30 -8.96 -10.73
N TYR A 74 -7.39 -9.17 -9.79
CA TYR A 74 -6.36 -8.19 -9.42
C TYR A 74 -5.32 -8.02 -10.53
N LEU A 75 -5.02 -6.78 -10.91
CA LEU A 75 -4.06 -6.46 -11.99
C LEU A 75 -2.73 -5.91 -11.49
N GLY A 76 -2.65 -5.51 -10.22
CA GLY A 76 -1.45 -4.93 -9.61
C GLY A 76 -1.72 -3.65 -8.84
N LEU A 77 -0.68 -3.13 -8.18
CA LEU A 77 -0.72 -1.87 -7.45
C LEU A 77 0.42 -0.95 -7.83
N TYR A 78 0.21 0.33 -7.56
CA TYR A 78 1.21 1.39 -7.69
C TYR A 78 1.18 2.25 -6.44
N TYR A 79 2.36 2.60 -5.93
CA TYR A 79 2.51 3.68 -4.96
C TYR A 79 2.56 5.02 -5.70
N LEU A 80 1.70 5.95 -5.31
CA LEU A 80 1.64 7.30 -5.86
C LEU A 80 2.35 8.29 -4.94
N ASP A 81 2.88 9.37 -5.51
CA ASP A 81 3.50 10.45 -4.72
C ASP A 81 2.46 11.26 -3.93
N THR A 82 1.22 11.31 -4.43
CA THR A 82 0.10 12.02 -3.81
C THR A 82 -1.19 11.22 -3.94
N TYR A 83 -2.17 11.52 -3.07
CA TYR A 83 -3.52 10.97 -3.18
C TYR A 83 -4.24 11.59 -4.39
N SER A 84 -4.14 10.95 -5.56
CA SER A 84 -4.66 11.48 -6.83
C SER A 84 -5.46 10.43 -7.61
N PRO A 85 -6.81 10.54 -7.65
CA PRO A 85 -7.65 9.68 -8.46
C PRO A 85 -7.32 9.75 -9.95
N SER A 86 -6.97 10.94 -10.44
CA SER A 86 -6.59 11.13 -11.85
C SER A 86 -5.29 10.40 -12.20
N ALA A 87 -4.29 10.39 -11.30
CA ALA A 87 -3.07 9.64 -11.51
C ALA A 87 -3.32 8.12 -11.50
N CYS A 88 -4.19 7.64 -10.60
CA CYS A 88 -4.57 6.23 -10.56
C CYS A 88 -5.37 5.80 -11.80
N ALA A 89 -6.30 6.64 -12.25
CA ALA A 89 -7.05 6.44 -13.50
C ALA A 89 -6.10 6.32 -14.71
N GLN A 90 -5.04 7.14 -14.78
CA GLN A 90 -4.04 7.02 -15.85
C GLN A 90 -3.31 5.66 -15.83
N LYS A 91 -3.03 5.11 -14.63
CA LYS A 91 -2.47 3.75 -14.51
C LYS A 91 -3.46 2.71 -15.03
N CYS A 92 -4.74 2.81 -14.65
CA CYS A 92 -5.79 1.91 -15.11
C CYS A 92 -5.96 2.00 -16.65
N ASN A 93 -6.09 3.20 -17.21
CA ASN A 93 -6.20 3.42 -18.66
C ASN A 93 -5.02 2.86 -19.47
N SER A 94 -3.83 2.76 -18.86
CA SER A 94 -2.63 2.21 -19.51
C SER A 94 -2.51 0.69 -19.36
N ALA A 95 -3.23 0.09 -18.42
CA ALA A 95 -3.21 -1.33 -18.15
C ALA A 95 -4.27 -2.05 -18.98
N ALA A 96 -3.85 -3.09 -19.70
CA ALA A 96 -4.79 -3.91 -20.46
C ALA A 96 -5.85 -4.52 -19.54
N ASN A 97 -7.11 -4.44 -19.96
CA ASN A 97 -8.28 -5.00 -19.26
C ASN A 97 -8.59 -4.37 -17.88
N CYS A 98 -7.98 -3.23 -17.52
CA CYS A 98 -8.37 -2.53 -16.31
C CYS A 98 -9.75 -1.87 -16.49
N THR A 99 -10.67 -2.18 -15.58
CA THR A 99 -12.05 -1.68 -15.62
C THR A 99 -12.40 -0.82 -14.41
N SER A 100 -11.68 -1.00 -13.30
CA SER A 100 -11.88 -0.25 -12.07
C SER A 100 -10.58 -0.12 -11.28
N PHE A 101 -10.56 0.82 -10.34
CA PHE A 101 -9.43 0.98 -9.43
C PHE A 101 -9.86 1.41 -8.03
N ASN A 102 -9.04 1.07 -7.05
CA ASN A 102 -9.20 1.52 -5.68
C ASN A 102 -7.99 2.37 -5.28
N LEU A 103 -8.25 3.59 -4.84
CA LEU A 103 -7.26 4.51 -4.30
C LEU A 103 -7.43 4.61 -2.79
N TYR A 104 -6.40 4.28 -2.02
CA TYR A 104 -6.48 4.27 -0.55
C TYR A 104 -5.16 4.67 0.09
N ILE A 105 -5.21 4.94 1.39
CA ILE A 105 -4.04 5.30 2.21
C ILE A 105 -3.75 4.10 3.12
N GLU A 106 -2.53 3.58 3.04
CA GLU A 106 -2.10 2.38 3.75
C GLU A 106 -0.96 2.68 4.72
N ARG A 107 -1.08 2.16 5.95
CA ARG A 107 -0.02 2.11 6.94
C ARG A 107 0.79 0.86 6.68
N ASP A 108 1.98 1.03 6.14
CA ASP A 108 2.91 -0.06 5.84
C ASP A 108 4.14 -0.03 6.73
N PRO A 109 4.83 -1.16 6.93
CA PRO A 109 6.08 -1.17 7.68
C PRO A 109 7.19 -0.54 6.83
N SER A 110 8.07 0.23 7.45
CA SER A 110 9.26 0.78 6.75
C SER A 110 10.28 -0.28 6.33
N GLN A 111 10.21 -1.47 6.94
CA GLN A 111 11.09 -2.61 6.69
C GLN A 111 10.26 -3.89 6.66
N ASN A 112 10.72 -4.95 5.98
CA ASN A 112 10.02 -6.24 6.02
C ASN A 112 10.03 -6.80 7.45
N PRO A 113 8.88 -6.95 8.13
CA PRO A 113 8.88 -7.37 9.53
C PRO A 113 9.41 -8.80 9.69
N THR A 114 10.39 -9.00 10.58
CA THR A 114 11.08 -10.30 10.76
C THR A 114 11.40 -10.58 12.23
N LYS A 115 11.33 -11.86 12.64
CA LYS A 115 11.55 -12.34 14.01
C LYS A 115 12.69 -13.37 14.13
N ASN A 116 13.81 -13.14 13.42
CA ASN A 116 14.92 -14.10 13.30
C ASN A 116 14.46 -15.49 12.81
N ASP A 117 13.42 -15.55 11.98
CA ASP A 117 12.79 -16.75 11.45
C ASP A 117 13.22 -17.08 10.01
N SER A 118 14.11 -16.27 9.44
CA SER A 118 14.68 -16.47 8.11
C SER A 118 16.18 -16.79 8.18
N THR A 119 16.63 -17.64 7.27
CA THR A 119 18.05 -17.98 7.05
C THR A 119 18.59 -17.38 5.75
N ALA A 120 17.77 -16.59 5.03
CA ALA A 120 18.19 -15.91 3.80
C ALA A 120 19.31 -14.90 4.11
N PRO A 121 20.40 -14.85 3.31
CA PRO A 121 21.44 -13.84 3.48
C PRO A 121 20.88 -12.42 3.34
N THR A 122 21.05 -11.57 4.34
CA THR A 122 20.64 -10.16 4.29
C THR A 122 21.68 -9.25 4.96
N VAL A 123 21.73 -7.98 4.54
CA VAL A 123 22.54 -6.93 5.19
C VAL A 123 21.74 -6.05 6.15
N TRP A 124 20.41 -6.22 6.19
CA TRP A 124 19.49 -5.33 6.90
C TRP A 124 19.20 -5.77 8.33
N GLY A 125 19.67 -6.96 8.72
CA GLY A 125 19.43 -7.58 10.01
C GLY A 125 18.28 -8.58 9.97
N TYR A 126 18.16 -9.37 11.04
CA TYR A 126 17.19 -10.46 11.13
C TYR A 126 16.08 -10.19 12.15
N TRP A 127 16.13 -9.06 12.87
CA TRP A 127 15.20 -8.72 13.93
C TRP A 127 14.61 -7.31 13.76
N CYS A 128 13.37 -7.26 13.30
CA CYS A 128 12.58 -6.04 13.13
C CYS A 128 11.08 -6.40 13.18
N PRO A 129 10.56 -6.94 14.29
CA PRO A 129 9.19 -7.46 14.33
C PRO A 129 8.10 -6.38 14.11
N ASN A 130 8.37 -5.15 14.56
CA ASN A 130 7.45 -4.02 14.46
C ASN A 130 8.23 -2.75 14.11
N PRO A 131 8.69 -2.61 12.85
CA PRO A 131 9.46 -1.45 12.43
C PRO A 131 8.56 -0.18 12.41
N PRO A 132 9.14 1.03 12.37
CA PRO A 132 8.37 2.26 12.19
C PRO A 132 7.46 2.17 10.96
N SER A 133 6.29 2.81 11.00
CA SER A 133 5.42 2.84 9.83
C SER A 133 5.82 3.90 8.80
N ILE A 134 5.44 3.62 7.56
CA ILE A 134 5.37 4.55 6.45
C ILE A 134 3.91 4.68 6.00
N THR A 135 3.60 5.79 5.33
CA THR A 135 2.28 6.06 4.76
C THR A 135 2.38 5.98 3.24
N ASN A 136 1.54 5.13 2.65
CA ASN A 136 1.49 4.89 1.22
C ASN A 136 0.15 5.33 0.62
N TYR A 137 0.20 6.02 -0.52
CA TYR A 137 -0.96 6.25 -1.38
C TYR A 137 -1.02 5.13 -2.41
N VAL A 138 -1.92 4.17 -2.21
CA VAL A 138 -1.97 2.95 -3.01
C VAL A 138 -3.06 3.04 -4.07
N CYS A 139 -2.67 2.80 -5.31
CA CYS A 139 -3.54 2.65 -6.46
C CYS A 139 -3.59 1.17 -6.87
N ALA A 140 -4.65 0.46 -6.49
CA ALA A 140 -4.87 -0.93 -6.86
C ALA A 140 -5.78 -1.02 -8.09
N LEU A 141 -5.34 -1.76 -9.11
CA LEU A 141 -6.04 -1.93 -10.37
C LEU A 141 -6.77 -3.28 -10.43
N TRP A 142 -7.96 -3.28 -11.03
CA TRP A 142 -8.82 -4.45 -11.12
C TRP A 142 -9.44 -4.59 -12.51
N ALA A 143 -9.62 -5.84 -12.93
CA ALA A 143 -10.37 -6.17 -14.16
C ALA A 143 -11.87 -6.41 -13.89
N ASP A 144 -12.29 -6.42 -12.62
CA ASP A 144 -13.69 -6.51 -12.22
C ASP A 144 -14.31 -5.11 -12.02
N ALA A 145 -15.65 -5.02 -12.09
CA ALA A 145 -16.35 -3.82 -11.69
C ALA A 145 -16.27 -3.60 -10.16
N MET A 146 -16.10 -2.34 -9.75
CA MET A 146 -16.09 -1.94 -8.34
C MET A 146 -17.52 -1.76 -7.80
N TYR A 147 -17.77 -2.17 -6.55
CA TYR A 147 -19.06 -2.01 -5.85
C TYR A 147 -18.82 -1.80 -4.35
N ASN A 148 -19.75 -1.19 -3.60
CA ASN A 148 -19.53 -0.84 -2.19
C ASN A 148 -19.08 -2.01 -1.31
N ALA A 149 -19.62 -3.21 -1.55
CA ALA A 149 -19.29 -4.40 -0.76
C ALA A 149 -17.93 -5.01 -1.10
N SER A 150 -17.18 -4.47 -2.07
CA SER A 150 -15.83 -4.96 -2.40
C SER A 150 -14.79 -4.54 -1.35
N ALA A 151 -15.02 -3.43 -0.64
CA ALA A 151 -14.12 -2.90 0.38
C ALA A 151 -14.14 -3.76 1.65
N THR A 152 -13.36 -4.85 1.64
CA THR A 152 -13.36 -5.87 2.70
C THR A 152 -11.97 -6.19 3.24
N ASN A 153 -10.91 -5.66 2.62
CA ASN A 153 -9.56 -5.82 3.14
C ASN A 153 -9.24 -4.68 4.13
N TYR A 154 -9.24 -5.01 5.42
CA TYR A 154 -8.97 -4.05 6.51
C TYR A 154 -7.47 -3.95 6.89
N GLY A 155 -6.61 -4.61 6.11
CA GLY A 155 -5.21 -4.84 6.47
C GLY A 155 -5.03 -6.10 7.31
N GLN A 156 -3.77 -6.43 7.58
CA GLN A 156 -3.37 -7.66 8.25
C GLN A 156 -2.13 -7.44 9.12
N TYR A 157 -1.85 -8.38 10.00
CA TYR A 157 -0.57 -8.42 10.70
C TYR A 157 0.52 -8.97 9.77
N ARG A 158 1.68 -8.30 9.73
CA ARG A 158 2.90 -8.74 9.03
C ARG A 158 3.98 -9.06 10.08
N GLY A 159 4.64 -10.21 9.93
CA GLY A 159 5.63 -10.70 10.92
C GLY A 159 5.07 -10.91 12.33
N GLY A 160 3.73 -10.93 12.47
CA GLY A 160 3.01 -11.10 13.74
C GLY A 160 2.79 -9.83 14.57
N ASP A 161 3.66 -8.82 14.49
CA ASP A 161 3.58 -7.65 15.40
C ASP A 161 3.23 -6.34 14.68
N PHE A 162 3.63 -6.15 13.42
CA PHE A 162 3.26 -4.96 12.68
C PHE A 162 1.85 -5.10 12.10
N GLN A 163 0.94 -4.20 12.46
CA GLN A 163 -0.41 -4.17 11.90
C GLN A 163 -0.52 -3.15 10.75
N VAL A 164 -0.80 -3.67 9.55
CA VAL A 164 -1.22 -2.85 8.40
C VAL A 164 -2.63 -2.32 8.64
N ALA A 165 -2.88 -1.08 8.21
CA ALA A 165 -4.18 -0.44 8.33
C ALA A 165 -4.49 0.38 7.08
N ILE A 166 -5.76 0.42 6.69
CA ILE A 166 -6.23 1.13 5.51
C ILE A 166 -7.26 2.18 5.90
N VAL A 167 -7.16 3.37 5.29
CA VAL A 167 -8.11 4.47 5.44
C VAL A 167 -8.27 5.24 4.13
N GLY A 168 -9.25 6.15 4.07
CA GLY A 168 -9.42 7.05 2.95
C GLY A 168 -9.61 6.32 1.62
N SER A 169 -10.28 5.17 1.65
CA SER A 169 -10.43 4.30 0.48
C SER A 169 -11.57 4.77 -0.41
N ASN A 170 -11.23 5.10 -1.66
CA ASN A 170 -12.17 5.49 -2.72
C ASN A 170 -12.14 4.45 -3.84
N GLY A 171 -13.32 4.01 -4.28
CA GLY A 171 -13.50 3.07 -5.38
C GLY A 171 -14.03 3.77 -6.62
N PHE A 172 -13.44 3.46 -7.79
CA PHE A 172 -13.73 4.08 -9.08
C PHE A 172 -13.90 3.04 -10.18
#